data_AF-A0A382YQB1-F1
#
_entry.id   AF-A0A382YQB1-F1
#
_cell.length_a   1.000
_cell.length_b   1.000
_cell.length_c   1.000
_cell.angle_alpha   90.00
_cell.angle_beta   90.00
_cell.angle_gamma   90.00
#
_symmetry.space_group_name_H-M   'P 1'
#
loop_
_entity.id
_entity.type
_entity.pdbx_description
1 polymer ?
#
loop_
_entity_poly.entity_id
_entity_poly.type
_entity_poly.pdbx_seq_one_letter_code
_entity_poly.pdbx_strand_id
1 'polypeptide(L)'
;MSAVHDLVTRWRSEAETVERLGHESTGKLIRRLAVEVDEALRDDQDEILTLAEAALESSYSTEHLRKMVAAETIPNAGEKGRPRIRRGDLPLKRVTQPGSLGTPEHDARAFLNRVNR
;
A
#
# COMPACT_ATOMS: atom_id res chain seq x y z
N MET A 1 -2.66 -0.66 -7.08
CA MET A 1 -4.09 -0.65 -6.76
C MET A 1 -4.40 -1.99 -6.11
N SER A 2 -5.07 -1.97 -4.95
CA SER A 2 -5.40 -3.18 -4.18
C SER A 2 -6.45 -4.00 -4.92
N ALA A 3 -6.38 -5.33 -4.82
CA ALA A 3 -7.36 -6.25 -5.42
C ALA A 3 -8.83 -5.91 -5.02
N VAL A 4 -9.02 -5.29 -3.86
CA VAL A 4 -10.33 -4.82 -3.39
C VAL A 4 -10.82 -3.59 -4.17
N HIS A 5 -9.95 -2.65 -4.54
CA HIS A 5 -10.34 -1.51 -5.38
C HIS A 5 -10.72 -1.96 -6.80
N ASP A 6 -10.05 -2.97 -7.34
CA ASP A 6 -10.41 -3.56 -8.62
C ASP A 6 -11.79 -4.25 -8.55
N LEU A 7 -12.08 -4.92 -7.43
CA LEU A 7 -13.38 -5.51 -7.16
C LEU A 7 -14.50 -4.45 -7.10
N VAL A 8 -14.28 -3.35 -6.37
CA VAL A 8 -15.21 -2.22 -6.29
C VAL A 8 -15.48 -1.63 -7.69
N THR A 9 -14.42 -1.46 -8.49
CA THR A 9 -14.54 -0.95 -9.87
C THR A 9 -15.41 -1.88 -10.72
N ARG A 10 -15.20 -3.20 -10.60
CA ARG A 10 -16.01 -4.20 -11.28
C ARG A 10 -17.48 -4.14 -10.85
N TRP A 11 -17.76 -4.05 -9.55
CA TRP A 11 -19.14 -3.94 -9.06
C TRP A 11 -19.87 -2.70 -9.57
N ARG A 12 -19.17 -1.58 -9.75
CA ARG A 12 -19.77 -0.37 -10.37
C ARG A 12 -20.16 -0.61 -11.84
N SER A 13 -19.33 -1.33 -12.59
CA SER A 13 -19.64 -1.72 -13.98
C SER A 13 -20.78 -2.75 -14.07
N GLU A 14 -20.81 -3.71 -13.14
CA GLU A 14 -21.90 -4.68 -13.01
C GLU A 14 -23.23 -3.98 -12.67
N ALA A 15 -23.22 -3.01 -11.74
CA ALA A 15 -24.38 -2.19 -11.41
C ALA A 15 -24.96 -1.48 -12.65
N GLU A 16 -24.12 -0.82 -13.44
CA GLU A 16 -24.53 -0.16 -14.67
C GLU A 16 -25.14 -1.15 -15.69
N THR A 17 -24.54 -2.34 -15.81
CA THR A 17 -25.06 -3.39 -16.68
C THR A 17 -26.44 -3.86 -16.24
N VAL A 18 -26.63 -4.07 -14.94
CA VAL A 18 -27.91 -4.50 -14.35
C VAL A 18 -28.99 -3.42 -14.51
N GLU A 19 -28.65 -2.14 -14.35
CA GLU A 19 -29.58 -1.03 -14.61
C GLU A 19 -30.01 -1.00 -16.08
N ARG A 20 -29.07 -1.16 -17.02
CA ARG A 20 -29.36 -1.18 -18.46
C ARG A 20 -30.26 -2.33 -18.88
N LEU A 21 -30.20 -3.45 -18.16
CA LEU A 21 -31.07 -4.61 -18.37
C LEU A 21 -32.47 -4.44 -17.73
N GLY A 22 -32.76 -3.26 -17.14
CA GLY A 22 -34.07 -2.92 -16.58
C GLY A 22 -34.20 -3.23 -15.08
N HIS A 23 -33.14 -3.71 -14.42
CA HIS A 23 -33.15 -4.01 -12.98
C HIS A 23 -32.60 -2.84 -12.17
N GLU A 24 -33.23 -1.67 -12.30
CA GLU A 24 -32.72 -0.41 -11.76
C GLU A 24 -32.50 -0.43 -10.24
N SER A 25 -33.42 -1.03 -9.47
CA SER A 25 -33.30 -1.13 -8.01
C SER A 25 -32.08 -1.96 -7.58
N THR A 26 -31.82 -3.06 -8.29
CA THR A 26 -30.70 -3.96 -7.99
C THR A 26 -29.37 -3.30 -8.33
N GLY A 27 -29.28 -2.63 -9.48
CA GLY A 27 -28.07 -1.91 -9.84
C GLY A 27 -27.76 -0.73 -8.90
N LYS A 28 -28.79 0.02 -8.48
CA LYS A 28 -28.63 1.05 -7.43
C LYS A 28 -28.11 0.48 -6.11
N LEU A 29 -28.61 -0.70 -5.70
CA LEU A 29 -28.14 -1.39 -4.49
C LEU A 29 -26.65 -1.78 -4.63
N ILE A 30 -26.26 -2.40 -5.75
CA ILE A 30 -24.87 -2.80 -6.00
C ILE A 30 -23.96 -1.57 -5.99
N ARG A 31 -24.36 -0.48 -6.66
CA ARG A 31 -23.59 0.77 -6.68
C ARG A 31 -23.43 1.34 -5.27
N ARG A 32 -24.49 1.36 -4.47
CA ARG A 32 -24.44 1.82 -3.07
C ARG A 32 -23.45 0.99 -2.25
N LEU A 33 -23.52 -0.33 -2.32
CA LEU A 33 -22.59 -1.22 -1.59
C LEU A 33 -21.13 -1.01 -2.04
N ALA A 34 -20.91 -0.79 -3.34
CA ALA A 34 -19.58 -0.47 -3.86
C ALA A 34 -19.07 0.89 -3.36
N VAL A 35 -19.95 1.86 -3.10
CA VAL A 35 -19.58 3.14 -2.46
C VAL A 35 -19.22 2.91 -1.00
N GLU A 36 -20.05 2.20 -0.24
CA GLU A 36 -19.82 1.93 1.20
C GLU A 36 -18.47 1.21 1.43
N VAL A 37 -18.12 0.23 0.58
CA VAL A 37 -16.82 -0.45 0.66
C VAL A 37 -15.66 0.49 0.32
N ASP A 38 -15.82 1.32 -0.71
CA ASP A 38 -14.77 2.27 -1.14
C ASP A 38 -14.54 3.38 -0.11
N GLU A 39 -15.59 3.81 0.60
CA GLU A 39 -15.51 4.71 1.75
C GLU A 39 -14.79 4.04 2.91
N ALA A 40 -15.18 2.81 3.29
CA ALA A 40 -14.51 2.07 4.35
C ALA A 40 -13.02 1.83 4.06
N LEU A 41 -12.66 1.58 2.79
CA LEU A 41 -11.25 1.48 2.38
C LEU A 41 -10.51 2.81 2.53
N ARG A 42 -11.13 3.94 2.19
CA ARG A 42 -10.50 5.25 2.38
C ARG A 42 -10.30 5.56 3.86
N ASP A 43 -11.32 5.30 4.68
CA ASP A 43 -11.25 5.53 6.12
C ASP A 43 -10.15 4.67 6.76
N ASP A 44 -10.01 3.41 6.33
CA ASP A 44 -8.90 2.54 6.73
C ASP A 44 -7.53 3.14 6.36
N GLN A 45 -7.39 3.66 5.14
CA GLN A 45 -6.12 4.25 4.69
C GLN A 45 -5.81 5.61 5.37
N ASP A 46 -6.82 6.37 5.76
CA ASP A 46 -6.66 7.64 6.47
C ASP A 46 -6.38 7.48 7.97
N GLU A 47 -6.42 6.25 8.49
CA GLU A 47 -6.10 5.96 9.90
C GLU A 47 -4.67 6.42 10.23
N ILE A 48 -4.56 7.21 11.31
CA ILE A 48 -3.28 7.77 11.75
C ILE A 48 -2.64 6.83 12.76
N LEU A 49 -1.54 6.21 12.35
CA LEU A 49 -0.78 5.25 13.14
C LEU A 49 0.41 5.91 13.83
N THR A 50 0.72 5.44 15.03
CA THR A 50 2.02 5.68 15.66
C THR A 50 3.12 4.94 14.90
N LEU A 51 4.39 5.35 15.09
CA LEU A 51 5.52 4.63 14.48
C LEU A 51 5.62 3.16 14.94
N ALA A 52 5.05 2.80 16.08
CA ALA A 52 5.03 1.43 16.58
C ALA A 52 3.99 0.59 15.82
N GLU A 53 2.76 1.09 15.68
CA GLU A 53 1.70 0.45 14.88
C GLU A 53 2.10 0.35 13.41
N ALA A 54 2.63 1.43 12.84
CA ALA A 54 3.19 1.45 11.48
C ALA A 54 4.30 0.41 11.26
N ALA A 55 5.10 0.10 12.29
CA ALA A 55 6.14 -0.93 12.20
C ALA A 55 5.57 -2.35 12.26
N LEU A 56 4.42 -2.55 12.90
CA LEU A 56 3.70 -3.83 12.91
C LEU A 56 3.02 -4.09 11.57
N GLU A 57 2.48 -3.04 10.95
CA GLU A 57 1.77 -3.14 9.66
C GLU A 57 2.71 -3.12 8.45
N SER A 58 3.94 -2.60 8.61
CA SER A 58 4.95 -2.55 7.55
C SER A 58 6.10 -3.53 7.77
N SER A 59 6.94 -3.68 6.76
CA SER A 59 8.20 -4.44 6.89
C SER A 59 9.38 -3.58 7.38
N TYR A 60 9.12 -2.39 7.91
CA TYR A 60 10.13 -1.44 8.37
C TYR A 60 10.13 -1.33 9.89
N SER A 61 11.32 -1.16 10.46
CA SER A 61 11.43 -0.88 11.89
C SER A 61 10.98 0.56 12.19
N THR A 62 10.54 0.78 13.43
CA THR A 62 10.17 2.10 13.96
C THR A 62 11.26 3.15 13.75
N GLU A 63 12.53 2.78 13.91
CA GLU A 63 13.67 3.69 13.70
C GLU A 63 13.86 4.05 12.22
N HIS A 64 13.63 3.10 11.31
CA HIS A 64 13.67 3.37 9.87
C HIS A 64 12.52 4.30 9.46
N LEU A 65 11.30 4.03 9.95
CA LEU A 65 10.14 4.89 9.71
C LEU A 65 10.37 6.31 10.24
N ARG A 66 10.95 6.46 11.43
CA ARG A 66 11.34 7.77 11.99
C ARG A 66 12.28 8.54 11.08
N LYS A 67 13.30 7.86 10.53
CA LYS A 67 14.24 8.48 9.58
C LYS A 67 13.56 8.92 8.29
N MET A 68 12.64 8.11 7.76
CA MET A 68 11.87 8.48 6.56
C MET A 68 10.97 9.70 6.79
N VAL A 69 10.34 9.80 7.97
CA VAL A 69 9.57 10.99 8.35
C VAL A 69 10.48 12.21 8.52
N ALA A 70 11.63 12.06 9.18
CA ALA A 70 12.59 13.16 9.36
C ALA A 70 13.23 13.63 8.04
N ALA A 71 13.35 12.73 7.06
CA ALA A 71 13.82 13.03 5.71
C ALA A 71 12.70 13.47 4.76
N GLU A 72 11.48 13.71 5.27
CA GLU A 72 10.30 14.12 4.50
C GLU A 72 9.94 13.18 3.33
N THR A 73 10.40 11.92 3.38
CA THR A 73 10.07 10.90 2.39
C THR A 73 8.66 10.34 2.62
N ILE A 74 8.20 10.37 3.88
CA ILE A 74 6.83 10.05 4.28
C ILE A 74 6.28 11.26 5.05
N PRO A 75 5.06 11.73 4.75
CA PRO A 75 4.45 12.83 5.49
C PRO A 75 4.32 12.54 6.99
N ASN A 76 4.62 13.52 7.84
CA ASN A 76 4.27 13.44 9.25
C ASN A 76 2.80 13.85 9.44
N ALA A 77 1.95 12.90 9.80
CA ALA A 77 0.55 13.14 10.15
C ALA A 77 0.33 13.48 11.64
N GLY A 78 1.41 13.51 12.43
CA GLY A 78 1.42 13.84 13.85
C GLY A 78 2.01 15.21 14.15
N GLU A 79 2.51 15.37 15.37
CA GLU A 79 3.12 16.62 15.84
C GLU A 79 4.64 16.58 15.74
N LYS A 80 5.28 17.75 15.82
CA LYS A 80 6.74 17.86 15.92
C LYS A 80 7.22 17.14 17.19
N GLY A 81 8.08 16.13 17.03
CA GLY A 81 8.58 15.29 18.13
C GLY A 81 7.70 14.10 18.50
N ARG A 82 6.48 14.00 17.93
CA ARG A 82 5.58 12.85 18.06
C ARG A 82 5.10 12.42 16.67
N PRO A 83 6.00 11.89 15.83
CA PRO A 83 5.67 11.55 14.46
C PRO A 83 4.61 10.45 14.40
N ARG A 84 3.67 10.64 13.48
CA ARG A 84 2.63 9.66 13.11
C ARG A 84 2.55 9.56 11.59
N ILE A 85 2.03 8.45 11.10
CA ILE A 85 1.97 8.12 9.67
C ILE A 85 0.54 7.68 9.35
N ARG A 86 -0.05 8.16 8.25
CA ARG A 86 -1.32 7.61 7.76
C ARG A 86 -1.08 6.20 7.21
N ARG A 87 -1.99 5.26 7.44
CA ARG A 87 -1.86 3.87 6.92
C ARG A 87 -1.58 3.85 5.43
N GLY A 88 -2.25 4.70 4.65
CA GLY A 88 -2.05 4.83 3.20
C GLY A 88 -0.71 5.42 2.75
N ASP A 89 0.00 6.12 3.63
CA ASP A 89 1.35 6.63 3.38
C ASP A 89 2.45 5.61 3.76
N LEU A 90 2.07 4.44 4.29
CA LEU A 90 3.04 3.42 4.64
C LEU A 90 3.74 2.89 3.38
N PRO A 91 5.09 2.79 3.41
CA PRO A 91 5.84 2.27 2.29
C PRO A 91 5.52 0.79 2.10
N LEU A 92 4.87 0.47 1.00
CA LEU A 92 4.71 -0.91 0.55
C LEU A 92 6.09 -1.46 0.21
N LYS A 93 6.55 -2.47 0.97
CA LYS A 93 7.72 -3.22 0.57
C LYS A 93 7.38 -3.89 -0.76
N ARG A 94 8.05 -3.48 -1.84
CA ARG A 94 8.11 -4.30 -3.05
C ARG A 94 8.70 -5.63 -2.60
N VAL A 95 7.87 -6.65 -2.47
CA VAL A 95 8.35 -8.02 -2.35
C VAL A 95 9.03 -8.27 -3.68
N THR A 96 10.35 -8.04 -3.72
CA THR A 96 11.21 -8.61 -4.74
C THR A 96 10.81 -10.07 -4.79
N GLN A 97 10.23 -10.50 -5.92
CA GLN A 97 9.83 -11.89 -6.11
C GLN A 97 10.97 -12.80 -5.61
N PRO A 98 10.67 -13.88 -4.88
CA PRO A 98 11.69 -14.86 -4.50
C PRO A 98 12.29 -15.44 -5.78
N GLY A 99 13.40 -14.86 -6.22
CA GLY A 99 13.95 -15.01 -7.57
C GLY A 99 14.90 -13.88 -7.97
N SER A 100 14.75 -12.66 -7.42
CA SER A 100 15.76 -11.59 -7.53
C SER A 100 16.62 -11.51 -6.27
N LEU A 101 17.10 -12.67 -5.82
CA LEU A 101 18.38 -12.70 -5.12
C LEU A 101 19.43 -12.33 -6.17
N GLY A 102 20.23 -11.31 -5.91
CA GLY A 102 21.50 -11.14 -6.62
C GLY A 102 22.18 -12.50 -6.60
N THR A 103 22.38 -13.09 -7.79
CA THR A 103 22.99 -14.40 -7.86
C THR A 103 24.38 -14.29 -7.23
N PRO A 104 24.78 -15.22 -6.36
CA PRO A 104 26.13 -15.26 -5.76
C PRO A 104 27.26 -15.16 -6.81
N GLU A 105 26.93 -15.52 -8.06
CA GLU A 105 27.79 -15.42 -9.23
C GLU A 105 28.19 -13.99 -9.60
N HIS A 106 27.33 -12.99 -9.35
CA HIS A 106 27.62 -11.59 -9.64
C HIS A 106 28.54 -10.95 -8.59
N ASP A 107 28.40 -11.35 -7.32
CA ASP A 107 29.27 -10.92 -6.23
C ASP A 107 30.64 -11.62 -6.29
N ALA A 108 30.68 -12.89 -6.69
CA ALA A 108 31.92 -13.63 -6.91
C ALA A 108 32.79 -13.02 -8.04
N ARG A 109 32.15 -12.57 -9.14
CA ARG A 109 32.85 -11.88 -10.24
C ARG A 109 33.42 -10.52 -9.81
N ALA A 110 32.73 -9.79 -8.94
CA ALA A 110 33.20 -8.51 -8.42
C ALA A 110 34.41 -8.67 -7.49
N PHE A 111 34.47 -9.75 -6.71
CA PHE A 111 35.58 -10.03 -5.81
C PHE A 111 36.85 -10.46 -6.56
N LEU A 112 36.72 -11.30 -7.59
CA LEU A 112 37.86 -11.79 -8.38
C LEU A 112 38.54 -10.69 -9.22
N ASN A 113 37.79 -9.70 -9.70
CA ASN A 113 38.33 -8.58 -10.48
C ASN A 113 39.08 -7.52 -9.65
N ARG A 114 38.95 -7.54 -8.32
CA ARG A 114 39.63 -6.59 -7.41
C ARG A 114 41.01 -7.07 -6.94
N VAL A 115 41.30 -8.37 -7.05
CA VAL A 115 42.53 -8.98 -6.50
C VAL A 115 43.70 -8.99 -7.52
N ASN A 116 43.47 -8.61 -8.78
CA ASN A 116 44.49 -8.62 -9.84
C ASN A 116 44.91 -7.22 -10.33
N ARG A 117 45.10 -6.26 -9.41
CA ARG A 117 45.68 -4.95 -9.75
C ARG A 117 46.81 -4.55 -8.81
#